data_AF-A0A4P5QSA9-F1
#
_entry.id   AF-A0A4P5QSA9-F1
#
_cell.length_a   1.000
_cell.length_b   1.000
_cell.length_c   1.000
_cell.angle_alpha   90.00
_cell.angle_beta   90.00
_cell.angle_gamma   90.00
#
_symmetry.space_group_name_H-M   'P 1'
#
loop_
_entity.id
_entity.type
_entity.pdbx_description
1 polymer ?
#
loop_
_entity_poly.entity_id
_entity_poly.type
_entity_poly.pdbx_seq_one_letter_code
_entity_poly.pdbx_strand_id
1 'polypeptide(L)' 'MGYARSGSDINLKVIIQENDKSPIRRDQRAQRCLGRLPVSAVVLVRTRHEVNRVRELQGSLTREVLQRGRKVYG' A
#
# COMPACT_ATOMS: atom_id res chain seq x y z
N MET A 1 14.76 7.19 11.55
CA MET A 1 13.59 6.29 11.55
C MET A 1 12.43 7.04 12.19
N GLY A 2 11.30 7.17 11.49
CA GLY A 2 10.09 7.75 12.07
C GLY A 2 9.34 6.69 12.87
N TYR A 3 8.94 7.02 14.10
CA TYR A 3 8.07 6.16 14.90
C TYR A 3 6.61 6.55 14.63
N ALA A 4 5.72 5.57 14.51
CA ALA A 4 4.29 5.85 14.44
C ALA A 4 3.87 6.51 15.76
N ARG A 5 3.42 7.77 15.69
CA ARG A 5 2.95 8.56 16.83
C ARG A 5 1.50 8.97 16.59
N SER A 6 0.84 9.44 17.64
CA SER A 6 -0.48 10.07 17.51
C SER A 6 -0.40 11.19 16.47
N GLY A 7 -1.27 11.15 15.47
CA GLY A 7 -1.28 12.09 14.34
C GLY A 7 -0.42 11.70 13.12
N SER A 8 0.26 10.55 13.14
CA SER A 8 0.96 10.04 11.94
C SER A 8 -0.02 9.53 10.87
N ASP A 9 0.32 9.76 9.60
CA ASP A 9 -0.43 9.23 8.46
C ASP A 9 -0.38 7.70 8.41
N ILE A 10 -1.49 7.08 8.00
CA ILE A 10 -1.58 5.64 7.75
C ILE A 10 -1.32 5.36 6.28
N ASN A 11 -0.28 4.58 5.99
CA ASN A 11 0.02 4.11 4.65
C ASN A 11 -0.39 2.64 4.49
N LEU A 12 -1.32 2.37 3.57
CA LEU A 12 -1.83 1.04 3.28
C LEU A 12 -1.30 0.56 1.93
N LYS A 13 -0.74 -0.66 1.90
CA LYS A 13 -0.44 -1.38 0.66
C LYS A 13 -1.34 -2.61 0.56
N VAL A 14 -2.31 -2.58 -0.34
CA VAL A 14 -3.23 -3.67 -0.59
C VAL A 14 -2.69 -4.52 -1.74
N ILE A 15 -2.51 -5.82 -1.49
CA ILE A 15 -2.04 -6.77 -2.48
C ILE A 15 -3.22 -7.63 -2.94
N ILE A 16 -3.62 -7.49 -4.20
CA ILE A 16 -4.69 -8.29 -4.83
C ILE A 16 -4.10 -9.34 -5.76
N GLN A 17 -4.86 -10.37 -6.12
CA GLN A 17 -4.36 -11.40 -7.06
C GLN A 17 -4.13 -10.81 -8.44
N GLU A 18 -5.20 -10.27 -9.05
CA GLU A 18 -5.19 -9.76 -10.42
C GLU A 18 -6.14 -8.56 -10.58
N ASN A 19 -5.90 -7.77 -11.63
CA ASN A 19 -6.79 -6.71 -12.06
C ASN A 19 -6.33 -6.12 -13.40
N ASP A 20 -7.28 -5.80 -14.28
CA ASP A 20 -6.96 -5.24 -15.59
C ASP A 20 -6.75 -3.72 -15.59
N LYS A 21 -7.01 -3.05 -14.46
CA LYS A 21 -6.78 -1.60 -14.35
C LYS A 21 -5.31 -1.32 -14.07
N SER A 22 -4.80 -0.28 -14.72
CA SER A 22 -3.47 0.26 -14.42
C SER A 22 -3.30 0.59 -12.92
N PRO A 23 -2.08 0.53 -12.37
CA PRO A 23 -1.83 0.80 -10.95
C PRO A 23 -2.44 2.12 -10.46
N ILE A 24 -2.27 3.20 -11.24
CA ILE A 24 -2.79 4.53 -10.91
C ILE A 24 -4.32 4.51 -10.80
N ARG A 25 -5.02 3.84 -11.73
CA ARG A 25 -6.49 3.76 -11.69
C ARG A 25 -6.99 2.96 -10.47
N ARG A 26 -6.23 1.95 -10.04
CA ARG A 26 -6.55 1.20 -8.80
C ARG A 26 -6.32 2.04 -7.56
N ASP A 27 -5.19 2.76 -7.49
CA ASP A 27 -4.88 3.67 -6.38
C ASP A 27 -5.97 4.75 -6.24
N GLN A 28 -6.34 5.40 -7.34
CA GLN A 28 -7.42 6.40 -7.35
C GLN A 28 -8.77 5.82 -6.91
N ARG A 29 -9.14 4.61 -7.38
CA ARG A 29 -10.38 3.96 -6.97
C ARG A 29 -10.35 3.64 -5.48
N ALA A 30 -9.25 3.08 -4.98
CA ALA A 30 -9.11 2.71 -3.58
C ALA A 30 -9.12 3.95 -2.68
N GLN A 31 -8.45 5.04 -3.07
CA GLN A 31 -8.48 6.29 -2.33
C GLN A 31 -9.90 6.86 -2.23
N ARG A 32 -10.69 6.78 -3.31
CA ARG A 32 -12.12 7.14 -3.27
C ARG A 32 -12.94 6.22 -2.36
N CYS A 33 -12.61 4.92 -2.32
CA CYS A 33 -13.29 3.94 -1.46
C CYS A 33 -12.97 4.11 0.03
N LEU A 34 -11.80 4.65 0.40
CA LEU A 34 -11.48 4.96 1.80
C LEU A 34 -12.46 6.01 2.38
N GLY A 35 -13.02 6.87 1.53
CA GLY A 35 -13.94 7.93 1.97
C GLY A 35 -13.28 8.88 2.97
N ARG A 36 -14.06 9.38 3.93
CA ARG A 36 -13.57 10.21 5.03
C ARG A 36 -13.24 9.35 6.24
N LEU A 37 -11.99 8.94 6.36
CA LEU A 37 -11.47 8.34 7.59
C LEU A 37 -11.19 9.44 8.63
N PRO A 38 -11.32 9.15 9.94
CA PRO A 38 -10.95 10.08 11.02
C PRO A 38 -9.43 10.28 11.15
N VAL A 39 -8.66 9.64 10.25
CA VAL A 39 -7.21 9.68 10.18
C VAL A 39 -6.80 9.92 8.74
N SER A 40 -5.69 10.65 8.55
CA SER A 40 -5.08 10.80 7.24
C SER A 40 -4.52 9.45 6.79
N ALA A 41 -4.96 8.98 5.63
CA ALA A 41 -4.57 7.69 5.09
C ALA A 41 -4.39 7.71 3.57
N VAL A 42 -3.37 6.99 3.11
CA VAL A 42 -3.07 6.78 1.69
C VAL A 42 -3.07 5.29 1.40
N VAL A 43 -3.65 4.89 0.26
CA VAL A 43 -3.67 3.50 -0.18
C VAL A 43 -3.02 3.31 -1.55
N LEU A 44 -2.13 2.32 -1.62
CA LEU A 44 -1.58 1.80 -2.87
C LEU A 44 -2.07 0.37 -3.08
N VAL A 45 -2.59 0.07 -4.27
CA VAL A 45 -3.10 -1.25 -4.64
C VAL A 45 -2.19 -1.86 -5.70
N ARG A 46 -1.56 -3.00 -5.40
CA ARG A 46 -0.67 -3.71 -6.32
C ARG A 46 -1.14 -5.15 -6.50
N THR A 47 -0.95 -5.71 -7.70
CA THR A 47 -1.20 -7.13 -7.92
C THR A 47 -0.06 -7.95 -7.34
N ARG A 48 -0.29 -9.25 -7.11
CA ARG A 48 0.75 -10.18 -6.67
C ARG A 48 1.91 -10.18 -7.65
N HIS A 49 1.61 -10.21 -8.95
CA HIS A 49 2.61 -10.14 -10.01
C HIS A 49 3.46 -8.86 -9.91
N GLU A 50 2.84 -7.69 -9.76
CA GLU A 50 3.55 -6.41 -9.62
C GLU A 50 4.45 -6.37 -8.40
N VAL A 51 3.99 -6.90 -7.27
CA VAL A 51 4.79 -6.99 -6.05
C VAL A 51 5.99 -7.90 -6.27
N ASN A 52 5.77 -9.10 -6.83
CA ASN A 52 6.82 -10.07 -7.05
C ASN A 52 7.95 -9.55 -7.96
N ARG A 53 7.62 -8.74 -8.97
CA ARG A 53 8.62 -8.13 -9.86
C ARG A 53 9.66 -7.26 -9.14
N VAL A 54 9.30 -6.66 -8.00
CA VAL A 54 10.17 -5.67 -7.32
C VAL A 54 10.43 -5.99 -5.84
N ARG A 55 9.89 -7.09 -5.30
CA ARG A 55 9.99 -7.41 -3.86
C ARG A 55 11.44 -7.57 -3.37
N GLU A 56 12.35 -7.95 -4.27
CA GLU A 56 13.77 -8.17 -3.97
C GLU A 56 14.63 -6.96 -4.32
N LEU A 57 14.08 -5.99 -5.07
CA LEU A 57 14.79 -4.78 -5.47
C LEU A 57 15.12 -3.92 -4.25
N GLN A 58 16.42 -3.76 -3.99
CA GLN A 58 16.95 -2.92 -2.92
C GLN A 58 16.48 -1.47 -3.08
N GLY A 59 16.15 -0.83 -1.96
CA GLY A 59 15.63 0.54 -1.95
C GLY A 59 14.21 0.70 -2.47
N SER A 60 13.54 -0.37 -2.94
CA SER A 60 12.13 -0.25 -3.35
C SER A 60 11.21 -0.10 -2.15
N LEU A 61 10.22 0.79 -2.26
CA LEU A 61 9.15 0.93 -1.26
C LEU A 61 8.38 -0.38 -1.05
N THR A 62 8.32 -1.25 -2.05
CA THR A 62 7.69 -2.58 -1.91
C THR A 62 8.48 -3.49 -1.00
N ARG A 63 9.79 -3.58 -1.18
CA ARG A 63 10.64 -4.34 -0.28
C ARG A 63 10.56 -3.80 1.15
N GLU A 64 10.63 -2.48 1.33
CA GLU A 64 10.57 -1.88 2.67
C GLU A 64 9.24 -2.16 3.38
N VAL A 65 8.11 -2.00 2.69
CA VAL A 65 6.78 -2.32 3.25
C VAL A 65 6.65 -3.81 3.56
N LEU A 66 7.21 -4.71 2.75
CA LEU A 66 7.16 -6.14 3.03
C LEU A 66 8.04 -6.57 4.22
N GLN A 67 9.17 -5.88 4.45
CA GLN A 67 10.09 -6.22 5.53
C GLN A 67 9.74 -5.56 6.86
N ARG A 68 9.20 -4.34 6.84
CA ARG A 68 8.97 -3.51 8.03
C ARG A 68 7.50 -3.19 8.29
N GLY A 69 6.63 -3.41 7.30
CA GLY A 69 5.20 -3.17 7.44
C GLY A 69 4.54 -4.23 8.32
N ARG A 70 3.41 -3.85 8.92
CA ARG A 70 2.55 -4.78 9.66
C ARG A 70 1.42 -5.28 8.75
N LYS A 71 1.20 -6.59 8.73
CA LYS A 71 -0.01 -7.16 8.11
C LYS A 71 -1.22 -6.79 8.97
N VAL A 72 -2.15 -6.02 8.39
CA VAL A 72 -3.38 -5.57 9.09
C VAL A 72 -4.63 -6.33 8.66
N TYR A 73 -4.58 -7.04 7.53
CA TYR A 73 -5.70 -7.84 7.01
C TYR A 73 -5.20 -8.96 6.08
N GLY A 74 -6.00 -10.04 6.02
CA GLY A 74 -5.81 -11.21 5.15
C GLY A 74 -4.95 -12.30 5.71
#